data_AF-A0A1D6N5N5-F1
#
_entry.id   AF-A0A1D6N5N5-F1
#
_cell.length_a   1.000
_cell.length_b   1.000
_cell.length_c   1.000
_cell.angle_alpha   90.00
_cell.angle_beta   90.00
_cell.angle_gamma   90.00
#
_symmetry.space_group_name_H-M   'P 1'
#
loop_
_entity.id
_entity.type
_entity.pdbx_description
1 polymer ?
#
loop_
_entity_poly.entity_id
_entity_poly.type
_entity_poly.pdbx_seq_one_letter_code
_entity_poly.pdbx_strand_id
1 'polypeptide(L)'
;MELKLLNSSALPNQHAPTEEQKLIKLLQEELRNYEKEVHEAKRLKSSHMNVELLKEKLLEEQGRRERAELELSKLQEIGARAHKLELELASCTALLSNIPDVSSYADIPQKIADLQKQALTYLNEVGEVTSRLKELEVALEYADLSKQQAEGEAALAKERAASATREVKRLELMLTAISEERDKLRKEHATESDQSGMEKTIRELESIIHELKELISHKDTELNIMNERLNLETRKVKSLEREGDQLRSQVALLESKLGHGDYSASSTKVLRMMNTLGVDNEAKQTIEVLQAELKKTKERLQAVEELKGQTDPGTVVDANIAEKLAQLKNQIATLEKREERYKAVFAERISVFRKACCSLFGYKIVMNDQQQSNGIPVTRFILQSVYAQSDDEKLEFDYESGSTNIVVNDYTSQQEIARQVDIYIRRTNSIPAFTANLTMESFNKRSIC
;
A
#
# COMPACT_ATOMS: atom_id res chain seq x y z
N MET A 1 65.94 99.62 -34.01
CA MET A 1 66.53 100.96 -33.80
C MET A 1 66.82 101.08 -32.31
N GLU A 2 68.01 100.66 -31.88
CA GLU A 2 68.60 101.11 -30.62
C GLU A 2 69.71 102.10 -30.96
N LEU A 3 69.67 103.24 -30.29
CA LEU A 3 70.70 104.27 -30.36
C LEU A 3 71.94 103.79 -29.59
N LYS A 4 73.06 103.79 -30.32
CA LYS A 4 74.43 103.72 -29.81
C LYS A 4 74.76 104.95 -28.94
N LEU A 5 75.90 104.80 -28.25
CA LEU A 5 76.85 105.78 -27.67
C LEU A 5 76.74 105.82 -26.14
N LEU A 6 77.80 105.69 -25.34
CA LEU A 6 79.22 105.89 -25.60
C LEU A 6 80.05 105.16 -24.52
N ASN A 7 81.25 104.70 -24.91
CA ASN A 7 82.32 104.25 -24.02
C ASN A 7 82.70 105.30 -22.96
N SER A 8 83.06 104.84 -21.75
CA SER A 8 84.14 105.48 -21.00
C SER A 8 84.95 104.46 -20.18
N SER A 9 86.20 104.84 -20.00
CA SER A 9 87.40 104.13 -19.59
C SER A 9 87.40 103.42 -18.24
N ALA A 10 88.25 102.38 -18.18
CA ALA A 10 88.69 101.65 -17.01
C ALA A 10 89.33 102.53 -15.90
N LEU A 11 89.05 102.18 -14.65
CA LEU A 11 89.91 102.28 -13.47
C LEU A 11 89.38 101.30 -12.40
N PRO A 12 90.20 100.35 -11.91
CA PRO A 12 89.77 99.44 -10.85
C PRO A 12 90.05 100.08 -9.49
N ASN A 13 89.00 100.54 -8.79
CA ASN A 13 89.16 100.94 -7.40
C ASN A 13 88.77 99.77 -6.49
N GLN A 14 89.79 99.17 -5.89
CA GLN A 14 89.67 98.18 -4.83
C GLN A 14 89.12 98.88 -3.57
N HIS A 15 87.88 98.59 -3.21
CA HIS A 15 87.44 98.69 -1.82
C HIS A 15 87.14 97.28 -1.33
N ALA A 16 87.88 96.85 -0.30
CA ALA A 16 87.57 95.64 0.45
C ALA A 16 86.15 95.75 1.02
N PRO A 17 85.35 94.67 1.03
CA PRO A 17 84.03 94.72 1.64
C PRO A 17 84.20 94.94 3.15
N THR A 18 83.71 96.06 3.67
CA THR A 18 83.62 96.34 5.11
C THR A 18 83.00 95.13 5.81
N GLU A 19 83.36 94.80 7.05
CA GLU A 19 82.82 93.61 7.76
C GLU A 19 81.28 93.55 7.73
N GLU A 20 80.64 94.70 7.73
CA GLU A 20 79.20 94.88 7.50
C GLU A 20 78.72 94.23 6.19
N GLN A 21 79.44 94.36 5.07
CA GLN A 21 79.07 93.73 3.79
C GLN A 21 79.19 92.20 3.82
N LYS A 22 80.10 91.64 4.62
CA LYS A 22 80.19 90.19 4.81
C LYS A 22 79.06 89.68 5.69
N LEU A 23 78.76 90.39 6.78
CA LEU A 23 77.62 90.10 7.66
C LEU A 23 76.29 90.20 6.90
N ILE A 24 76.13 91.22 6.06
CA ILE A 24 74.94 91.39 5.20
C ILE A 24 74.80 90.20 4.23
N LYS A 25 75.88 89.70 3.63
CA LYS A 25 75.82 88.52 2.74
C LYS A 25 75.46 87.24 3.49
N LEU A 26 76.01 87.03 4.69
CA LEU A 26 75.67 85.90 5.55
C LEU A 26 74.19 85.95 5.96
N LEU A 27 73.71 87.11 6.42
CA LEU A 27 72.29 87.31 6.76
C LEU A 27 71.37 87.13 5.55
N GLN A 28 71.77 87.59 4.37
CA GLN A 28 71.02 87.36 3.12
C GLN A 28 70.96 85.87 2.74
N GLU A 29 72.01 85.12 3.00
CA GLU A 29 72.06 83.69 2.74
C GLU A 29 71.24 82.90 3.76
N GLU A 30 71.28 83.28 5.03
CA GLU A 30 70.43 82.72 6.08
C GLU A 30 68.94 83.01 5.82
N LEU A 31 68.60 84.24 5.41
CA LEU A 31 67.24 84.59 4.98
C LEU A 31 66.77 83.75 3.79
N ARG A 32 67.62 83.54 2.78
CA ARG A 32 67.30 82.64 1.64
C ARG A 32 67.09 81.18 2.09
N ASN A 33 67.82 80.73 3.10
CA ASN A 33 67.64 79.38 3.65
C ASN A 33 66.33 79.27 4.43
N TYR A 34 66.00 80.24 5.29
CA TYR A 34 64.70 80.30 5.97
C TYR A 34 63.53 80.40 4.98
N GLU A 35 63.66 81.15 3.88
CA GLU A 35 62.64 81.19 2.82
C GLU A 35 62.41 79.82 2.20
N LYS A 36 63.47 79.05 1.91
CA LYS A 36 63.36 77.68 1.39
C LYS A 36 62.69 76.74 2.38
N GLU A 37 63.06 76.79 3.66
CA GLU A 37 62.46 75.99 4.72
C GLU A 37 60.97 76.32 4.90
N VAL A 38 60.59 77.60 4.85
CA VAL A 38 59.19 78.03 4.90
C VAL A 38 58.42 77.56 3.67
N HIS A 39 59.02 77.59 2.48
CA HIS A 39 58.40 77.03 1.27
C HIS A 39 58.19 75.52 1.37
N GLU A 40 59.18 74.78 1.89
CA GLU A 40 59.08 73.35 2.12
C GLU A 40 58.02 73.02 3.20
N ALA A 41 57.98 73.77 4.30
CA ALA A 41 56.97 73.62 5.34
C ALA A 41 55.55 73.90 4.79
N LYS A 42 55.39 74.90 3.92
CA LYS A 42 54.11 75.17 3.24
C LYS A 42 53.71 74.02 2.31
N ARG A 43 54.66 73.46 1.55
CA ARG A 43 54.44 72.30 0.68
C ARG A 43 54.04 71.06 1.48
N LEU A 44 54.76 70.77 2.56
CA LEU A 44 54.46 69.67 3.48
C LEU A 44 53.10 69.85 4.15
N LYS A 45 52.75 71.07 4.59
CA LYS A 45 51.44 71.38 5.15
C LYS A 45 50.30 71.14 4.15
N SER A 46 50.47 71.56 2.90
CA SER A 46 49.48 71.30 1.84
C SER A 46 49.36 69.80 1.53
N SER A 47 50.48 69.07 1.50
CA SER A 47 50.47 67.61 1.32
C SER A 47 49.78 66.90 2.48
N HIS A 48 50.05 67.27 3.72
CA HIS A 48 49.41 66.70 4.89
C HIS A 48 47.89 66.94 4.89
N MET A 49 47.45 68.15 4.56
CA MET A 49 46.01 68.47 4.42
C MET A 49 45.33 67.60 3.36
N ASN A 50 45.98 67.39 2.21
CA ASN A 50 45.47 66.50 1.16
C ASN A 50 45.40 65.04 1.64
N VAL A 51 46.38 64.58 2.42
CA VAL A 51 46.39 63.23 3.01
C VAL A 51 45.25 63.05 4.01
N GLU A 52 44.98 64.03 4.87
CA GLU A 52 43.85 63.96 5.81
C GLU A 52 42.50 63.93 5.08
N LEU A 53 42.33 64.72 4.02
CA LEU A 53 41.13 64.67 3.18
C LEU A 53 40.95 63.30 2.50
N LEU A 54 42.04 62.67 2.05
CA LEU A 54 41.99 61.33 1.46
C LEU A 54 41.63 60.27 2.50
N LYS A 55 42.12 60.39 3.74
CA LYS A 55 41.74 59.50 4.84
C LYS A 55 40.25 59.62 5.18
N GLU A 56 39.72 60.84 5.23
CA GLU A 56 38.30 61.09 5.49
C GLU A 56 37.42 60.47 4.39
N LYS A 57 37.76 60.69 3.11
CA LYS A 57 37.05 60.05 1.98
C LYS A 57 37.14 58.53 2.02
N LEU A 58 38.29 57.97 2.40
CA LEU A 58 38.45 56.52 2.55
C LEU A 58 37.54 55.96 3.64
N LEU A 59 37.44 56.65 4.79
CA LEU A 59 36.54 56.25 5.88
C LEU A 59 35.06 56.36 5.46
N GLU A 60 34.69 57.39 4.73
CA GLU A 60 33.32 57.54 4.23
C GLU A 60 32.94 56.39 3.26
N GLU A 61 33.82 56.07 2.31
CA GLU A 61 33.62 54.97 1.37
C GLU A 61 33.65 53.60 2.06
N GLN A 62 34.48 53.41 3.08
CA GLN A 62 34.45 52.21 3.93
C GLN A 62 33.10 52.05 4.62
N GLY A 63 32.57 53.13 5.22
CA GLY A 63 31.25 53.10 5.86
C GLY A 63 30.10 52.86 4.86
N ARG A 64 30.21 53.37 3.63
CA ARG A 64 29.26 53.06 2.55
C ARG A 64 29.31 51.58 2.15
N ARG A 65 30.52 51.03 2.00
CA ARG A 65 30.73 49.61 1.70
C ARG A 65 30.15 48.72 2.79
N GLU A 66 30.43 49.00 4.06
CA GLU A 66 29.90 48.22 5.20
C GLU A 66 28.36 48.22 5.23
N ARG A 67 27.72 49.35 4.96
CA ARG A 67 26.25 49.42 4.83
C ARG A 67 25.73 48.58 3.66
N ALA A 68 26.41 48.62 2.51
CA ALA A 68 26.04 47.81 1.35
C ALA A 68 26.24 46.30 1.61
N GLU A 69 27.31 45.90 2.28
CA GLU A 69 27.59 44.51 2.68
C GLU A 69 26.54 43.98 3.66
N LEU A 70 26.07 44.82 4.59
CA LEU A 70 24.98 44.48 5.51
C LEU A 70 23.66 44.25 4.76
N GLU A 71 23.28 45.15 3.84
CA GLU A 71 22.07 44.99 3.03
C GLU A 71 22.16 43.78 2.09
N LEU A 72 23.34 43.50 1.52
CA LEU A 72 23.57 42.29 0.73
C LEU A 72 23.34 41.02 1.56
N SER A 73 23.82 41.01 2.80
CA SER A 73 23.62 39.89 3.73
C SER A 73 22.13 39.68 4.04
N LYS A 74 21.37 40.76 4.27
CA LYS A 74 19.91 40.69 4.46
C LYS A 74 19.19 40.17 3.21
N LEU A 75 19.59 40.63 2.03
CA LEU A 75 19.02 40.14 0.77
C LEU A 75 19.31 38.65 0.54
N GLN A 76 20.50 38.17 0.89
CA GLN A 76 20.82 36.74 0.84
C GLN A 76 19.94 35.93 1.80
N GLU A 77 19.69 36.43 3.01
CA GLU A 77 18.79 35.77 3.97
C GLU A 77 17.34 35.75 3.49
N ILE A 78 16.86 36.84 2.87
CA ILE A 78 15.53 36.90 2.25
C ILE A 78 15.45 35.91 1.08
N GLY A 79 16.48 35.85 0.23
CA GLY A 79 16.56 34.90 -0.88
C GLY A 79 16.52 33.44 -0.41
N ALA A 80 17.25 33.12 0.66
CA ALA A 80 17.22 31.79 1.26
C ALA A 80 15.81 31.43 1.81
N ARG A 81 15.12 32.39 2.44
CA ARG A 81 13.74 32.20 2.91
C ARG A 81 12.74 32.04 1.76
N ALA A 82 12.87 32.83 0.70
CA ALA A 82 12.03 32.72 -0.49
C ALA A 82 12.20 31.34 -1.14
N HIS A 83 13.44 30.88 -1.32
CA HIS A 83 13.70 29.55 -1.88
C HIS A 83 13.12 28.42 -1.03
N LYS A 84 13.19 28.54 0.31
CA LYS A 84 12.54 27.58 1.21
C LYS A 84 11.03 27.52 1.00
N LEU A 85 10.37 28.67 0.88
CA LEU A 85 8.94 28.75 0.63
C LEU A 85 8.56 28.19 -0.75
N GLU A 86 9.38 28.42 -1.78
CA GLU A 86 9.19 27.81 -3.11
C GLU A 86 9.26 26.29 -3.06
N LEU A 87 10.22 25.72 -2.31
CA LEU A 87 10.34 24.28 -2.11
C LEU A 87 9.13 23.71 -1.37
N GLU A 88 8.65 24.40 -0.32
CA GLU A 88 7.44 24.00 0.42
C GLU A 88 6.20 24.06 -0.48
N LEU A 89 6.03 25.12 -1.29
CA LEU A 89 4.94 25.23 -2.26
C LEU A 89 5.00 24.15 -3.33
N ALA A 90 6.20 23.84 -3.86
CA ALA A 90 6.40 22.76 -4.82
C ALA A 90 6.02 21.40 -4.21
N SER A 91 6.41 21.14 -2.95
CA SER A 91 6.03 19.94 -2.22
C SER A 91 4.51 19.85 -2.03
N CYS A 92 3.86 20.94 -1.61
CA CYS A 92 2.40 20.99 -1.45
C CYS A 92 1.67 20.77 -2.79
N THR A 93 2.17 21.35 -3.88
CA THR A 93 1.60 21.17 -5.22
C THR A 93 1.75 19.73 -5.71
N ALA A 94 2.89 19.10 -5.45
CA ALA A 94 3.11 17.69 -5.75
C ALA A 94 2.13 16.80 -4.95
N LEU A 95 1.91 17.09 -3.67
CA LEU A 95 0.93 16.36 -2.86
C LEU A 95 -0.50 16.53 -3.38
N LEU A 96 -0.89 17.73 -3.80
CA LEU A 96 -2.20 18.00 -4.41
C LEU A 96 -2.39 17.22 -5.71
N SER A 97 -1.35 17.10 -6.54
CA SER A 97 -1.42 16.37 -7.81
C SER A 97 -1.70 14.86 -7.66
N ASN A 98 -1.46 14.30 -6.48
CA ASN A 98 -1.79 12.90 -6.18
C ASN A 98 -3.29 12.69 -5.92
N ILE A 99 -4.06 13.75 -5.67
CA ILE A 99 -5.49 13.66 -5.40
C ILE A 99 -6.26 13.94 -6.70
N PRO A 100 -6.97 12.95 -7.26
CA PRO A 100 -7.75 13.15 -8.49
C PRO A 100 -8.89 14.16 -8.28
N ASP A 101 -9.09 15.02 -9.29
CA ASP A 101 -10.09 16.10 -9.34
C ASP A 101 -9.87 17.28 -8.37
N VAL A 102 -8.68 17.41 -7.77
CA VAL A 102 -8.32 18.54 -6.89
C VAL A 102 -7.26 19.39 -7.58
N SER A 103 -7.64 20.58 -8.05
CA SER A 103 -6.72 21.50 -8.73
C SER A 103 -6.18 22.57 -7.78
N SER A 104 -6.87 22.84 -6.68
CA SER A 104 -6.51 23.80 -5.66
C SER A 104 -6.77 23.29 -4.25
N TYR A 105 -6.14 23.91 -3.26
CA TYR A 105 -6.39 23.59 -1.84
C TYR A 105 -7.86 23.84 -1.42
N ALA A 106 -8.56 24.75 -2.11
CA ALA A 106 -9.96 25.03 -1.86
C ALA A 106 -10.89 23.89 -2.31
N ASP A 107 -10.42 22.98 -3.18
CA ASP A 107 -11.21 21.86 -3.69
C ASP A 107 -11.16 20.64 -2.75
N ILE A 108 -10.19 20.58 -1.83
CA ILE A 108 -10.04 19.46 -0.88
C ILE A 108 -11.30 19.28 -0.02
N PRO A 109 -11.85 20.32 0.66
CA PRO A 109 -13.05 20.17 1.47
C PRO A 109 -14.25 19.69 0.65
N GLN A 110 -14.38 20.16 -0.59
CA GLN A 110 -15.47 19.74 -1.48
C GLN A 110 -15.31 18.27 -1.88
N LYS A 111 -14.09 17.83 -2.23
CA LYS A 111 -13.82 16.42 -2.55
C LYS A 111 -14.09 15.51 -1.35
N ILE A 112 -13.73 15.94 -0.14
CA ILE A 112 -14.04 15.21 1.10
C ILE A 112 -15.56 15.12 1.29
N ALA A 113 -16.31 16.20 1.10
CA ALA A 113 -17.77 16.19 1.22
C ALA A 113 -18.42 15.26 0.17
N ASP A 114 -17.91 15.27 -1.07
CA ASP A 114 -18.41 14.40 -2.14
C ASP A 114 -18.12 12.92 -1.84
N LEU A 115 -16.92 12.60 -1.34
CA LEU A 115 -16.56 11.25 -0.90
C LEU A 115 -17.40 10.79 0.29
N GLN A 116 -17.68 11.67 1.25
CA GLN A 116 -18.58 11.37 2.38
C GLN A 116 -20.00 11.08 1.89
N LYS A 117 -20.49 11.86 0.92
CA LYS A 117 -21.80 11.64 0.30
C LYS A 117 -21.84 10.29 -0.43
N GLN A 118 -20.81 9.95 -1.21
CA GLN A 118 -20.72 8.64 -1.87
C GLN A 118 -20.67 7.50 -0.86
N ALA A 119 -19.90 7.63 0.22
CA ALA A 119 -19.84 6.62 1.27
C ALA A 119 -21.21 6.39 1.95
N LEU A 120 -21.96 7.46 2.20
CA LEU A 120 -23.34 7.39 2.70
C LEU A 120 -24.27 6.67 1.72
N THR A 121 -24.15 6.96 0.41
CA THR A 121 -24.94 6.27 -0.62
C THR A 121 -24.63 4.78 -0.66
N TYR A 122 -23.34 4.39 -0.69
CA TYR A 122 -22.95 2.98 -0.66
C TYR A 122 -23.40 2.27 0.62
N LEU A 123 -23.33 2.94 1.77
CA LEU A 123 -23.81 2.38 3.03
C LEU A 123 -25.32 2.08 2.98
N ASN A 124 -26.12 2.99 2.41
CA ASN A 124 -27.55 2.78 2.22
C ASN A 124 -27.83 1.62 1.25
N GLU A 125 -27.12 1.56 0.12
CA GLU A 125 -27.27 0.46 -0.86
C GLU A 125 -26.92 -0.90 -0.23
N VAL A 126 -25.82 -0.98 0.53
CA VAL A 126 -25.45 -2.19 1.28
C VAL A 126 -26.53 -2.55 2.30
N GLY A 127 -27.10 -1.58 3.00
CA GLY A 127 -28.21 -1.78 3.92
C GLY A 127 -29.47 -2.35 3.24
N GLU A 128 -29.84 -1.83 2.08
CA GLU A 128 -30.96 -2.32 1.28
C GLU A 128 -30.72 -3.76 0.79
N VAL A 129 -29.53 -4.04 0.23
CA VAL A 129 -29.17 -5.38 -0.23
C VAL A 129 -29.15 -6.38 0.92
N THR A 130 -28.60 -6.00 2.07
CA THR A 130 -28.58 -6.85 3.27
C THR A 130 -29.99 -7.15 3.77
N SER A 131 -30.88 -6.16 3.75
CA SER A 131 -32.29 -6.33 4.13
C SER A 131 -33.01 -7.30 3.18
N ARG A 132 -32.86 -7.12 1.87
CA ARG A 132 -33.42 -8.03 0.85
C ARG A 132 -32.88 -9.45 0.97
N LEU A 133 -31.59 -9.60 1.28
CA LEU A 133 -30.98 -10.90 1.51
C LEU A 133 -31.61 -11.59 2.73
N LYS A 134 -31.82 -10.87 3.83
CA LYS A 134 -32.49 -11.41 5.01
C LYS A 134 -33.94 -11.81 4.73
N GLU A 135 -34.67 -11.02 3.95
CA GLU A 135 -36.03 -11.36 3.50
C GLU A 135 -36.05 -12.63 2.66
N LEU A 136 -35.11 -12.79 1.72
CA LEU A 136 -34.99 -13.98 0.89
C LEU A 136 -34.59 -15.23 1.70
N GLU A 137 -33.70 -15.09 2.69
CA GLU A 137 -33.34 -16.18 3.60
C GLU A 137 -34.56 -16.69 4.38
N VAL A 138 -35.37 -15.78 4.93
CA VAL A 138 -36.60 -16.15 5.67
C VAL A 138 -37.62 -16.81 4.74
N ALA A 139 -37.77 -16.30 3.52
CA ALA A 139 -38.66 -16.91 2.52
C ALA A 139 -38.19 -18.32 2.12
N LEU A 140 -36.88 -18.54 2.01
CA LEU A 140 -36.28 -19.84 1.73
C LEU A 140 -36.52 -20.82 2.88
N GLU A 141 -36.28 -20.41 4.13
CA GLU A 141 -36.55 -21.24 5.31
C GLU A 141 -38.03 -21.65 5.39
N TYR A 142 -38.94 -20.72 5.09
CA TYR A 142 -40.37 -21.01 5.05
C TYR A 142 -40.73 -22.00 3.92
N ALA A 143 -40.15 -21.82 2.73
CA ALA A 143 -40.36 -22.72 1.60
C ALA A 143 -39.84 -24.14 1.89
N ASP A 144 -38.68 -24.26 2.54
CA ASP A 144 -38.10 -25.55 2.95
C ASP A 144 -38.97 -26.25 4.00
N LEU A 145 -39.49 -25.50 4.98
CA LEU A 145 -40.41 -26.07 5.98
C LEU A 145 -41.70 -26.58 5.32
N SER A 146 -42.28 -25.81 4.39
CA SER A 146 -43.46 -26.21 3.62
C SER A 146 -43.21 -27.44 2.77
N LYS A 147 -42.04 -27.53 2.12
CA LYS A 147 -41.61 -28.71 1.37
C LYS A 147 -41.52 -29.94 2.28
N GLN A 148 -40.88 -29.84 3.45
CA GLN A 148 -40.78 -30.96 4.40
C GLN A 148 -42.16 -31.44 4.89
N GLN A 149 -43.09 -30.51 5.14
CA GLN A 149 -44.46 -30.85 5.49
C GLN A 149 -45.15 -31.61 4.37
N ALA A 150 -45.07 -31.12 3.13
CA ALA A 150 -45.66 -31.78 1.96
C ALA A 150 -45.04 -33.17 1.71
N GLU A 151 -43.73 -33.33 1.88
CA GLU A 151 -43.04 -34.61 1.78
C GLU A 151 -43.51 -35.61 2.86
N GLY A 152 -43.67 -35.14 4.10
CA GLY A 152 -44.21 -35.94 5.20
C GLY A 152 -45.64 -36.41 4.95
N GLU A 153 -46.52 -35.51 4.48
CA GLU A 153 -47.88 -35.86 4.10
C GLU A 153 -47.92 -36.85 2.93
N ALA A 154 -47.07 -36.67 1.92
CA ALA A 154 -46.96 -37.59 0.79
C ALA A 154 -46.48 -38.99 1.23
N ALA A 155 -45.52 -39.06 2.15
CA ALA A 155 -45.04 -40.32 2.72
C ALA A 155 -46.16 -41.04 3.49
N LEU A 156 -46.90 -40.33 4.34
CA LEU A 156 -48.06 -40.87 5.07
C LEU A 156 -49.17 -41.35 4.12
N ALA A 157 -49.46 -40.59 3.07
CA ALA A 157 -50.43 -40.98 2.05
C ALA A 157 -49.99 -42.26 1.31
N LYS A 158 -48.70 -42.39 1.00
CA LYS A 158 -48.12 -43.58 0.37
C LYS A 158 -48.22 -44.82 1.26
N GLU A 159 -47.97 -44.68 2.57
CA GLU A 159 -48.10 -45.77 3.53
C GLU A 159 -49.57 -46.22 3.68
N ARG A 160 -50.50 -45.28 3.78
CA ARG A 160 -51.95 -45.57 3.81
C ARG A 160 -52.41 -46.29 2.56
N ALA A 161 -51.98 -45.83 1.38
CA ALA A 161 -52.28 -46.49 0.12
C ALA A 161 -51.75 -47.94 0.10
N ALA A 162 -50.49 -48.16 0.51
CA ALA A 162 -49.91 -49.49 0.59
C ALA A 162 -50.65 -50.41 1.57
N SER A 163 -51.07 -49.90 2.73
CA SER A 163 -51.90 -50.65 3.69
C SER A 163 -53.24 -51.03 3.10
N ALA A 164 -53.93 -50.08 2.44
CA ALA A 164 -55.19 -50.34 1.77
C ALA A 164 -55.05 -51.40 0.66
N THR A 165 -53.97 -51.37 -0.14
CA THR A 165 -53.70 -52.40 -1.16
C THR A 165 -53.52 -53.79 -0.56
N ARG A 166 -52.85 -53.91 0.60
CA ARG A 166 -52.71 -55.22 1.28
C ARG A 166 -54.07 -55.75 1.76
N GLU A 167 -54.90 -54.86 2.29
CA GLU A 167 -56.23 -55.23 2.78
C GLU A 167 -57.17 -55.64 1.64
N VAL A 168 -57.13 -54.94 0.51
CA VAL A 168 -57.86 -55.34 -0.70
C VAL A 168 -57.44 -56.75 -1.14
N LYS A 169 -56.13 -57.04 -1.24
CA LYS A 169 -55.64 -58.38 -1.58
C LYS A 169 -56.13 -59.46 -0.60
N ARG A 170 -56.20 -59.14 0.70
CA ARG A 170 -56.71 -60.07 1.72
C ARG A 170 -58.20 -60.35 1.52
N LEU A 171 -58.99 -59.31 1.25
CA LEU A 171 -60.42 -59.43 0.98
C LEU A 171 -60.69 -60.20 -0.32
N GLU A 172 -59.92 -59.96 -1.38
CA GLU A 172 -59.98 -60.72 -2.64
C GLU A 172 -59.77 -62.22 -2.42
N LEU A 173 -58.74 -62.61 -1.63
CA LEU A 173 -58.48 -64.01 -1.29
C LEU A 173 -59.65 -64.65 -0.51
N MET A 174 -60.20 -63.95 0.49
CA MET A 174 -61.38 -64.44 1.22
C MET A 174 -62.59 -64.60 0.29
N LEU A 175 -62.80 -63.65 -0.63
CA LEU A 175 -63.85 -63.71 -1.64
C LEU A 175 -63.72 -64.94 -2.51
N THR A 176 -62.51 -65.24 -2.99
CA THR A 176 -62.26 -66.44 -3.80
C THR A 176 -62.58 -67.71 -3.01
N ALA A 177 -62.16 -67.81 -1.75
CA ALA A 177 -62.45 -68.97 -0.90
C ALA A 177 -63.96 -69.15 -0.65
N ILE A 178 -64.68 -68.07 -0.31
CA ILE A 178 -66.14 -68.09 -0.11
C ILE A 178 -66.85 -68.43 -1.43
N SER A 179 -66.36 -67.93 -2.57
CA SER A 179 -66.93 -68.24 -3.87
C SER A 179 -66.77 -69.72 -4.25
N GLU A 180 -65.61 -70.32 -3.95
CA GLU A 180 -65.35 -71.75 -4.14
C GLU A 180 -66.20 -72.61 -3.19
N GLU A 181 -66.37 -72.19 -1.94
CA GLU A 181 -67.21 -72.89 -0.96
C GLU A 181 -68.69 -72.84 -1.36
N ARG A 182 -69.20 -71.67 -1.79
CA ARG A 182 -70.54 -71.54 -2.37
C ARG A 182 -70.73 -72.46 -3.58
N ASP A 183 -69.74 -72.54 -4.47
CA ASP A 183 -69.84 -73.37 -5.67
C ASP A 183 -69.77 -74.88 -5.35
N LYS A 184 -69.07 -75.27 -4.27
CA LYS A 184 -69.12 -76.63 -3.70
C LYS A 184 -70.48 -76.91 -3.06
N LEU A 185 -71.00 -76.03 -2.21
CA LEU A 185 -72.33 -76.15 -1.59
C LEU A 185 -73.46 -76.21 -2.64
N ARG A 186 -73.36 -75.42 -3.72
CA ARG A 186 -74.29 -75.51 -4.85
C ARG A 186 -74.24 -76.85 -5.59
N LYS A 187 -73.09 -77.52 -5.61
CA LYS A 187 -72.95 -78.88 -6.18
C LYS A 187 -73.39 -79.97 -5.20
N GLU A 188 -73.22 -79.77 -3.90
CA GLU A 188 -73.58 -80.72 -2.83
C GLU A 188 -75.09 -80.71 -2.50
N HIS A 189 -75.79 -79.58 -2.68
CA HIS A 189 -77.24 -79.46 -2.51
C HIS A 189 -78.07 -79.84 -3.75
N ALA A 190 -77.51 -80.58 -4.71
CA ALA A 190 -78.24 -81.11 -5.87
C ALA A 190 -79.18 -82.29 -5.52
N THR A 191 -79.15 -82.78 -4.28
CA THR A 191 -80.15 -83.71 -3.74
C THR A 191 -80.44 -83.38 -2.28
N GLU A 192 -81.73 -83.27 -1.98
CA GLU A 192 -82.40 -83.16 -0.67
C GLU A 192 -82.78 -81.77 -0.12
N SER A 193 -84.06 -81.74 0.22
CA SER A 193 -84.94 -80.70 0.74
C SER A 193 -84.44 -80.03 2.03
N ASP A 194 -84.11 -78.74 1.96
CA ASP A 194 -84.59 -77.74 2.93
C ASP A 194 -84.59 -76.32 2.34
N GLN A 195 -85.67 -75.95 1.64
CA GLN A 195 -85.75 -74.73 0.83
C GLN A 195 -85.71 -73.42 1.63
N SER A 196 -85.98 -73.42 2.95
CA SER A 196 -86.08 -72.16 3.72
C SER A 196 -84.75 -71.67 4.33
N GLY A 197 -83.83 -72.58 4.65
CA GLY A 197 -82.48 -72.24 5.13
C GLY A 197 -81.57 -71.78 4.00
N MET A 198 -81.68 -72.44 2.85
CA MET A 198 -80.88 -72.15 1.66
C MET A 198 -81.22 -70.79 1.02
N GLU A 199 -82.49 -70.38 1.05
CA GLU A 199 -82.89 -69.04 0.60
C GLU A 199 -82.41 -67.91 1.52
N LYS A 200 -82.15 -68.18 2.81
CA LYS A 200 -81.57 -67.19 3.71
C LYS A 200 -80.08 -67.03 3.47
N THR A 201 -79.35 -68.13 3.35
CA THR A 201 -77.91 -68.10 3.05
C THR A 201 -77.63 -67.53 1.66
N ILE A 202 -78.47 -67.81 0.66
CA ILE A 202 -78.35 -67.18 -0.67
C ILE A 202 -78.54 -65.67 -0.57
N ARG A 203 -79.54 -65.18 0.17
CA ARG A 203 -79.76 -63.74 0.36
C ARG A 203 -78.62 -63.05 1.11
N GLU A 204 -78.07 -63.70 2.13
CA GLU A 204 -76.91 -63.18 2.86
C GLU A 204 -75.66 -63.13 1.96
N LEU A 205 -75.40 -64.18 1.19
CA LEU A 205 -74.30 -64.21 0.22
C LEU A 205 -74.49 -63.16 -0.89
N GLU A 206 -75.70 -62.94 -1.37
CA GLU A 206 -76.02 -61.90 -2.35
C GLU A 206 -75.81 -60.49 -1.78
N SER A 207 -76.17 -60.25 -0.50
CA SER A 207 -75.89 -58.99 0.19
C SER A 207 -74.38 -58.74 0.31
N ILE A 208 -73.63 -59.75 0.74
CA ILE A 208 -72.16 -59.66 0.88
C ILE A 208 -71.52 -59.40 -0.49
N ILE A 209 -71.96 -60.07 -1.55
CA ILE A 209 -71.46 -59.83 -2.92
C ILE A 209 -71.79 -58.41 -3.38
N HIS A 210 -72.96 -57.88 -3.03
CA HIS A 210 -73.32 -56.51 -3.37
C HIS A 210 -72.44 -55.50 -2.63
N GLU A 211 -72.25 -55.66 -1.33
CA GLU A 211 -71.35 -54.83 -0.52
C GLU A 211 -69.91 -54.86 -1.02
N LEU A 212 -69.41 -56.04 -1.41
CA LEU A 212 -68.07 -56.19 -1.96
C LEU A 212 -67.94 -55.53 -3.34
N LYS A 213 -68.99 -55.54 -4.17
CA LYS A 213 -69.00 -54.80 -5.45
C LYS A 213 -68.96 -53.28 -5.23
N GLU A 214 -69.70 -52.77 -4.26
CA GLU A 214 -69.66 -51.35 -3.89
C GLU A 214 -68.27 -50.96 -3.35
N LEU A 215 -67.67 -51.82 -2.52
CA LEU A 215 -66.32 -51.60 -2.00
C LEU A 215 -65.27 -51.59 -3.12
N ILE A 216 -65.34 -52.52 -4.07
CA ILE A 216 -64.45 -52.56 -5.24
C ILE A 216 -64.62 -51.30 -6.09
N SER A 217 -65.87 -50.92 -6.38
CA SER A 217 -66.19 -49.67 -7.12
C SER A 217 -65.58 -48.44 -6.42
N HIS A 218 -65.74 -48.34 -5.10
CA HIS A 218 -65.16 -47.26 -4.33
C HIS A 218 -63.63 -47.27 -4.40
N LYS A 219 -62.98 -48.43 -4.25
CA LYS A 219 -61.52 -48.56 -4.34
C LYS A 219 -60.98 -48.25 -5.74
N ASP A 220 -61.70 -48.60 -6.79
CA ASP A 220 -61.36 -48.23 -8.17
C ASP A 220 -61.43 -46.71 -8.37
N THR A 221 -62.42 -46.02 -7.78
CA THR A 221 -62.48 -44.55 -7.83
C THR A 221 -61.31 -43.91 -7.08
N GLU A 222 -60.95 -44.42 -5.90
CA GLU A 222 -59.78 -43.93 -5.14
C GLU A 222 -58.47 -44.15 -5.91
N LEU A 223 -58.29 -45.31 -6.53
CA LEU A 223 -57.12 -45.61 -7.36
C LEU A 223 -57.02 -44.69 -8.58
N ASN A 224 -58.14 -44.39 -9.24
CA ASN A 224 -58.15 -43.46 -10.36
C ASN A 224 -57.72 -42.05 -9.94
N ILE A 225 -58.24 -41.54 -8.82
CA ILE A 225 -57.84 -40.22 -8.28
C ILE A 225 -56.35 -40.21 -7.92
N MET A 226 -55.85 -41.26 -7.28
CA MET A 226 -54.42 -41.38 -6.95
C MET A 226 -53.53 -41.45 -8.19
N ASN A 227 -53.97 -42.16 -9.23
CA ASN A 227 -53.27 -42.25 -10.50
C ASN A 227 -53.22 -40.89 -11.23
N GLU A 228 -54.31 -40.12 -11.21
CA GLU A 228 -54.33 -38.75 -11.73
C GLU A 228 -53.38 -37.83 -10.99
N ARG A 229 -53.35 -37.91 -9.64
CA ARG A 229 -52.42 -37.15 -8.81
C ARG A 229 -50.97 -37.52 -9.10
N LEU A 230 -50.67 -38.82 -9.25
CA LEU A 230 -49.34 -39.30 -9.61
C LEU A 230 -48.92 -38.78 -11.00
N ASN A 231 -49.83 -38.76 -11.97
CA ASN A 231 -49.57 -38.23 -13.30
C ASN A 231 -49.28 -36.72 -13.27
N LEU A 232 -50.01 -35.95 -12.45
CA LEU A 232 -49.76 -34.52 -12.24
C LEU A 232 -48.37 -34.28 -11.64
N GLU A 233 -48.02 -35.02 -10.58
CA GLU A 233 -46.71 -34.88 -9.93
C GLU A 233 -45.56 -35.27 -10.87
N THR A 234 -45.74 -36.34 -11.67
CA THR A 234 -44.78 -36.76 -12.70
C THR A 234 -44.56 -35.66 -13.75
N ARG A 235 -45.60 -34.93 -14.15
CA ARG A 235 -45.45 -33.79 -15.06
C ARG A 235 -44.72 -32.62 -14.41
N LYS A 236 -44.98 -32.35 -13.12
CA LYS A 236 -44.31 -31.30 -12.36
C LYS A 236 -42.82 -31.57 -12.20
N VAL A 237 -42.44 -32.80 -11.85
CA VAL A 237 -41.04 -33.23 -11.78
C VAL A 237 -40.34 -32.99 -13.12
N LYS A 238 -40.92 -33.43 -14.23
CA LYS A 238 -40.36 -33.18 -15.58
C LYS A 238 -40.24 -31.69 -15.92
N SER A 239 -41.11 -30.83 -15.37
CA SER A 239 -41.01 -29.38 -15.58
C SER A 239 -39.81 -28.81 -14.81
N LEU A 240 -39.68 -29.19 -13.53
CA LEU A 240 -38.60 -28.75 -12.66
C LEU A 240 -37.23 -29.25 -13.14
N GLU A 241 -37.15 -30.46 -13.69
CA GLU A 241 -35.92 -30.99 -14.29
C GLU A 241 -35.45 -30.12 -15.46
N ARG A 242 -36.37 -29.71 -16.35
CA ARG A 242 -36.05 -28.82 -17.48
C ARG A 242 -35.61 -27.44 -17.03
N GLU A 243 -36.26 -26.89 -16.00
CA GLU A 243 -35.85 -25.63 -15.39
C GLU A 243 -34.46 -25.74 -14.75
N GLY A 244 -34.18 -26.86 -14.07
CA GLY A 244 -32.85 -27.17 -13.55
C GLY A 244 -31.78 -27.24 -14.64
N ASP A 245 -32.07 -27.85 -15.79
CA ASP A 245 -31.17 -27.87 -16.96
C ASP A 245 -30.95 -26.47 -17.54
N GLN A 246 -32.01 -25.65 -17.62
CA GLN A 246 -31.92 -24.26 -18.07
C GLN A 246 -31.06 -23.40 -17.12
N LEU A 247 -31.24 -23.56 -15.80
CA LEU A 247 -30.45 -22.86 -14.79
C LEU A 247 -28.99 -23.30 -14.83
N ARG A 248 -28.70 -24.61 -14.93
CA ARG A 248 -27.32 -25.11 -15.11
C ARG A 248 -26.66 -24.51 -16.35
N SER A 249 -27.40 -24.40 -17.46
CA SER A 249 -26.90 -23.78 -18.70
C SER A 249 -26.62 -22.28 -18.52
N GLN A 250 -27.48 -21.56 -17.80
CA GLN A 250 -27.26 -20.14 -17.48
C GLN A 250 -26.05 -19.94 -16.56
N VAL A 251 -25.89 -20.78 -15.54
CA VAL A 251 -24.72 -20.75 -14.65
C VAL A 251 -23.44 -20.97 -15.44
N ALA A 252 -23.37 -22.00 -16.29
CA ALA A 252 -22.20 -22.27 -17.13
C ALA A 252 -21.85 -21.08 -18.06
N LEU A 253 -22.87 -20.41 -18.62
CA LEU A 253 -22.67 -19.21 -19.43
C LEU A 253 -22.14 -18.04 -18.59
N LEU A 254 -22.70 -17.81 -17.40
CA LEU A 254 -22.27 -16.74 -16.50
C LEU A 254 -20.86 -16.99 -15.97
N GLU A 255 -20.52 -18.23 -15.63
CA GLU A 255 -19.17 -18.65 -15.22
C GLU A 255 -18.17 -18.42 -16.34
N SER A 256 -18.51 -18.77 -17.59
CA SER A 256 -17.67 -18.48 -18.75
C SER A 256 -17.45 -16.97 -18.91
N LYS A 257 -18.51 -16.16 -18.84
CA LYS A 257 -18.42 -14.69 -18.92
C LYS A 257 -17.55 -14.12 -17.80
N LEU A 258 -17.74 -14.56 -16.56
CA LEU A 258 -16.89 -14.18 -15.43
C LEU A 258 -15.43 -14.58 -15.65
N GLY A 259 -15.17 -15.79 -16.17
CA GLY A 259 -13.82 -16.27 -16.49
C GLY A 259 -13.10 -15.45 -17.58
N HIS A 260 -13.84 -14.83 -18.50
CA HIS A 260 -13.31 -13.92 -19.52
C HIS A 260 -13.22 -12.47 -19.03
N GLY A 261 -13.69 -12.17 -17.82
CA GLY A 261 -13.71 -10.83 -17.26
C GLY A 261 -14.82 -9.94 -17.84
N ASP A 262 -15.93 -10.51 -18.32
CA ASP A 262 -17.12 -9.74 -18.68
C ASP A 262 -17.78 -9.16 -17.43
N TYR A 263 -18.11 -7.87 -17.47
CA TYR A 263 -18.77 -7.16 -16.37
C TYR A 263 -19.93 -6.32 -16.89
N SER A 264 -20.94 -6.11 -16.05
CA SER A 264 -22.01 -5.16 -16.37
C SER A 264 -21.57 -3.74 -16.07
N ALA A 265 -21.56 -2.88 -17.09
CA ALA A 265 -21.17 -1.48 -16.97
C ALA A 265 -22.13 -0.66 -16.07
N SER A 266 -23.33 -1.17 -15.79
CA SER A 266 -24.29 -0.53 -14.88
C SER A 266 -24.05 -0.81 -13.39
N SER A 267 -23.45 -1.95 -13.05
CA SER A 267 -23.19 -2.35 -11.66
C SER A 267 -21.72 -2.22 -11.26
N THR A 268 -20.81 -2.37 -12.23
CA THR A 268 -19.38 -2.53 -11.97
C THR A 268 -18.59 -1.57 -12.83
N LYS A 269 -17.96 -0.57 -12.19
CA LYS A 269 -17.04 0.34 -12.85
C LYS A 269 -15.63 -0.25 -12.78
N VAL A 270 -15.15 -0.81 -13.90
CA VAL A 270 -13.79 -1.31 -14.00
C VAL A 270 -12.82 -0.14 -14.15
N LEU A 271 -12.16 0.18 -13.04
CA LEU A 271 -11.11 1.18 -12.99
C LEU A 271 -9.78 0.48 -13.24
N ARG A 272 -9.22 0.66 -14.43
CA ARG A 272 -7.80 0.39 -14.64
C ARG A 272 -7.05 1.59 -14.07
N MET A 273 -6.16 1.33 -13.12
CA MET A 273 -5.10 2.29 -12.81
C MET A 273 -4.29 2.40 -14.11
N MET A 274 -4.50 3.46 -14.89
CA MET A 274 -3.50 3.90 -15.86
C MET A 274 -2.31 4.37 -15.03
N ASN A 275 -1.59 3.39 -14.53
CA ASN A 275 -0.27 3.64 -14.05
C ASN A 275 0.48 3.98 -15.34
N THR A 276 0.84 5.24 -15.50
CA THR A 276 2.06 5.61 -16.22
C THR A 276 3.25 5.00 -15.48
N LEU A 277 3.21 3.69 -15.17
CA LEU A 277 4.38 2.94 -14.77
C LEU A 277 5.31 3.08 -15.94
N GLY A 278 6.40 3.76 -15.64
CA GLY A 278 7.65 3.79 -16.35
C GLY A 278 7.62 2.94 -17.60
N VAL A 279 7.57 1.62 -17.50
CA VAL A 279 7.63 0.65 -18.62
C VAL A 279 7.15 1.14 -20.00
N ASP A 280 5.91 1.59 -20.20
CA ASP A 280 5.47 2.04 -21.55
C ASP A 280 6.00 3.45 -21.92
N ASN A 281 6.18 4.33 -20.95
CA ASN A 281 6.66 5.70 -21.15
C ASN A 281 8.20 5.79 -21.17
N GLU A 282 8.89 5.01 -20.34
CA GLU A 282 10.32 4.72 -20.31
C GLU A 282 10.72 3.91 -21.53
N ALA A 283 9.96 2.90 -21.99
CA ALA A 283 10.25 2.24 -23.26
C ALA A 283 10.08 3.23 -24.41
N LYS A 284 9.03 4.06 -24.42
CA LYS A 284 8.88 5.13 -25.43
C LYS A 284 9.99 6.18 -25.36
N GLN A 285 10.35 6.66 -24.17
CA GLN A 285 11.44 7.61 -23.97
C GLN A 285 12.79 6.99 -24.33
N THR A 286 13.01 5.71 -24.01
CA THR A 286 14.23 4.98 -24.39
C THR A 286 14.28 4.81 -25.91
N ILE A 287 13.16 4.49 -26.56
CA ILE A 287 13.07 4.42 -28.02
C ILE A 287 13.33 5.80 -28.64
N GLU A 288 12.77 6.89 -28.10
CA GLU A 288 13.00 8.26 -28.57
C GLU A 288 14.45 8.71 -28.36
N VAL A 289 15.05 8.42 -27.20
CA VAL A 289 16.46 8.69 -26.91
C VAL A 289 17.36 7.89 -27.85
N LEU A 290 17.10 6.60 -28.04
CA LEU A 290 17.85 5.77 -28.99
C LEU A 290 17.67 6.24 -30.44
N GLN A 291 16.48 6.71 -30.83
CA GLN A 291 16.24 7.29 -32.15
C GLN A 291 16.99 8.62 -32.34
N ALA A 292 17.03 9.47 -31.31
CA ALA A 292 17.78 10.72 -31.32
C ALA A 292 19.29 10.44 -31.34
N GLU A 293 19.78 9.45 -30.60
CA GLU A 293 21.17 9.01 -30.62
C GLU A 293 21.54 8.38 -31.96
N LEU A 294 20.67 7.57 -32.57
CA LEU A 294 20.86 7.04 -33.92
C LEU A 294 20.89 8.15 -34.96
N LYS A 295 20.03 9.16 -34.84
CA LYS A 295 20.04 10.32 -35.74
C LYS A 295 21.33 11.12 -35.57
N LYS A 296 21.75 11.39 -34.34
CA LYS A 296 22.97 12.15 -34.02
C LYS A 296 24.24 11.38 -34.38
N THR A 297 24.27 10.06 -34.21
CA THR A 297 25.38 9.22 -34.65
C THR A 297 25.42 9.11 -36.16
N LYS A 298 24.27 9.06 -36.85
CA LYS A 298 24.20 9.13 -38.30
C LYS A 298 24.67 10.47 -38.85
N GLU A 299 24.27 11.59 -38.24
CA GLU A 299 24.76 12.94 -38.59
C GLU A 299 26.25 13.10 -38.29
N ARG A 300 26.75 12.55 -37.18
CA ARG A 300 28.18 12.51 -36.87
C ARG A 300 28.96 11.59 -37.79
N LEU A 301 28.40 10.45 -38.18
CA LEU A 301 29.02 9.53 -39.13
C LEU A 301 29.08 10.17 -40.51
N GLN A 302 28.02 10.88 -40.92
CA GLN A 302 28.00 11.65 -42.16
C GLN A 302 29.00 12.81 -42.10
N ALA A 303 29.07 13.55 -40.99
CA ALA A 303 30.08 14.58 -40.78
C ALA A 303 31.50 13.99 -40.71
N VAL A 304 31.67 12.79 -40.16
CA VAL A 304 32.95 12.07 -40.14
C VAL A 304 33.26 11.50 -41.51
N GLU A 305 32.31 11.07 -42.33
CA GLU A 305 32.53 10.65 -43.72
C GLU A 305 32.89 11.86 -44.60
N GLU A 306 32.28 13.02 -44.34
CA GLU A 306 32.64 14.31 -44.93
C GLU A 306 34.02 14.79 -44.45
N LEU A 307 34.38 14.55 -43.18
CA LEU A 307 35.69 14.90 -42.59
C LEU A 307 36.79 13.86 -42.87
N LYS A 308 36.46 12.59 -43.13
CA LYS A 308 37.38 11.51 -43.50
C LYS A 308 37.83 11.63 -44.96
N GLY A 309 37.32 12.64 -45.67
CA GLY A 309 38.02 13.25 -46.79
C GLY A 309 39.41 13.77 -46.41
N GLN A 310 39.68 14.11 -45.15
CA GLN A 310 40.98 14.58 -44.66
C GLN A 310 41.26 14.23 -43.18
N THR A 311 42.21 13.31 -42.98
CA THR A 311 43.10 13.13 -41.80
C THR A 311 42.63 12.37 -40.52
N ASP A 312 43.56 11.53 -40.01
CA ASP A 312 43.54 10.59 -38.87
C ASP A 312 43.28 11.18 -37.46
N PRO A 313 42.56 10.46 -36.56
CA PRO A 313 42.54 10.77 -35.12
C PRO A 313 42.73 9.55 -34.20
N GLY A 314 43.79 9.53 -33.37
CA GLY A 314 44.02 8.44 -32.39
C GLY A 314 44.39 8.87 -30.96
N THR A 315 44.96 10.05 -30.72
CA THR A 315 45.74 10.26 -29.47
C THR A 315 45.10 11.20 -28.44
N VAL A 316 44.10 12.01 -28.81
CA VAL A 316 43.55 13.07 -27.92
C VAL A 316 42.31 12.61 -27.14
N VAL A 317 41.63 11.57 -27.61
CA VAL A 317 40.39 11.07 -26.96
C VAL A 317 40.69 10.21 -25.73
N ASP A 318 41.80 9.46 -25.72
CA ASP A 318 42.16 8.54 -24.63
C ASP A 318 42.55 9.24 -23.32
N ALA A 319 43.25 10.38 -23.39
CA ALA A 319 43.71 11.09 -22.19
C ALA A 319 42.53 11.68 -21.37
N ASN A 320 41.53 12.24 -22.03
CA ASN A 320 40.35 12.82 -21.39
C ASN A 320 39.43 11.74 -20.79
N ILE A 321 39.36 10.56 -21.42
CA ILE A 321 38.61 9.41 -20.89
C ILE A 321 39.33 8.84 -19.66
N ALA A 322 40.66 8.72 -19.70
CA ALA A 322 41.45 8.23 -18.58
C ALA A 322 41.34 9.15 -17.35
N GLU A 323 41.36 10.47 -17.54
CA GLU A 323 41.19 11.46 -16.46
C GLU A 323 39.80 11.36 -15.80
N LYS A 324 38.73 11.27 -16.61
CA LYS A 324 37.36 11.08 -16.08
C LYS A 324 37.20 9.75 -15.36
N LEU A 325 37.80 8.68 -15.86
CA LEU A 325 37.79 7.37 -15.19
C LEU A 325 38.49 7.42 -13.83
N ALA A 326 39.63 8.13 -13.72
CA ALA A 326 40.31 8.32 -12.45
C ALA A 326 39.46 9.14 -11.47
N GLN A 327 38.79 10.20 -11.95
CA GLN A 327 37.89 11.01 -11.14
C GLN A 327 36.69 10.20 -10.62
N LEU A 328 36.06 9.40 -11.47
CA LEU A 328 34.94 8.52 -11.07
C LEU A 328 35.38 7.45 -10.08
N LYS A 329 36.56 6.84 -10.26
CA LYS A 329 37.12 5.87 -9.30
C LYS A 329 37.33 6.50 -7.92
N ASN A 330 37.84 7.74 -7.86
CA ASN A 330 38.01 8.46 -6.60
C ASN A 330 36.66 8.81 -5.94
N GLN A 331 35.64 9.14 -6.74
CA GLN A 331 34.29 9.36 -6.21
C GLN A 331 33.69 8.07 -5.65
N ILE A 332 33.82 6.94 -6.35
CA ILE A 332 33.37 5.62 -5.87
C ILE A 332 34.06 5.29 -4.55
N ALA A 333 35.40 5.40 -4.48
CA ALA A 333 36.14 5.12 -3.25
C ALA A 333 35.72 6.03 -2.08
N THR A 334 35.37 7.29 -2.36
CA THR A 334 34.88 8.22 -1.33
C THR A 334 33.47 7.85 -0.85
N LEU A 335 32.60 7.42 -1.77
CA LEU A 335 31.25 6.96 -1.45
C LEU A 335 31.27 5.65 -0.66
N GLU A 336 32.08 4.67 -1.06
CA GLU A 336 32.29 3.41 -0.36
C GLU A 336 32.77 3.65 1.08
N LYS A 337 33.78 4.51 1.26
CA LYS A 337 34.29 4.88 2.59
C LYS A 337 33.22 5.58 3.45
N ARG A 338 32.33 6.36 2.84
CA ARG A 338 31.21 6.99 3.55
C ARG A 338 30.14 5.95 3.92
N GLU A 339 29.85 5.00 3.05
CA GLU A 339 28.93 3.89 3.31
C GLU A 339 29.42 3.02 4.47
N GLU A 340 30.71 2.64 4.46
CA GLU A 340 31.33 1.89 5.56
C GLU A 340 31.20 2.65 6.89
N ARG A 341 31.43 3.97 6.88
CA ARG A 341 31.25 4.80 8.07
C ARG A 341 29.79 4.80 8.55
N TYR A 342 28.82 4.88 7.63
CA TYR A 342 27.40 4.81 8.02
C TYR A 342 27.02 3.44 8.59
N LYS A 343 27.49 2.33 7.99
CA LYS A 343 27.30 0.98 8.54
C LYS A 343 27.90 0.85 9.94
N ALA A 344 29.10 1.39 10.16
CA ALA A 344 29.76 1.38 11.46
C ALA A 344 28.96 2.17 12.52
N VAL A 345 28.54 3.40 12.20
CA VAL A 345 27.73 4.24 13.10
C VAL A 345 26.38 3.59 13.39
N PHE A 346 25.73 3.00 12.38
CA PHE A 346 24.46 2.30 12.58
C PHE A 346 24.63 1.08 13.50
N ALA A 347 25.66 0.25 13.27
CA ALA A 347 25.97 -0.90 14.11
C ALA A 347 26.24 -0.49 15.57
N GLU A 348 26.98 0.60 15.77
CA GLU A 348 27.24 1.17 17.10
C GLU A 348 25.93 1.61 17.78
N ARG A 349 25.08 2.36 17.08
CA ARG A 349 23.79 2.86 17.62
C ARG A 349 22.84 1.73 17.96
N ILE A 350 22.71 0.72 17.11
CA ILE A 350 21.89 -0.47 17.38
C ILE A 350 22.45 -1.28 18.56
N SER A 351 23.78 -1.37 18.70
CA SER A 351 24.40 -2.02 19.86
C SER A 351 24.04 -1.31 21.17
N VAL A 352 24.13 0.02 21.20
CA VAL A 352 23.73 0.83 22.36
C VAL A 352 22.25 0.63 22.69
N PHE A 353 21.38 0.66 21.68
CA PHE A 353 19.95 0.44 21.87
C PHE A 353 19.64 -0.95 22.45
N ARG A 354 20.24 -2.01 21.89
CA ARG A 354 20.04 -3.39 22.40
C ARG A 354 20.54 -3.55 23.84
N LYS A 355 21.67 -2.93 24.20
CA LYS A 355 22.17 -2.92 25.59
C LYS A 355 21.23 -2.19 26.54
N ALA A 356 20.66 -1.06 26.12
CA ALA A 356 19.67 -0.33 26.89
C ALA A 356 18.39 -1.17 27.09
N CYS A 357 17.85 -1.79 26.03
CA CYS A 357 16.69 -2.68 26.14
C CYS A 357 16.95 -3.86 27.07
N CYS A 358 18.12 -4.49 26.98
CA CYS A 358 18.52 -5.57 27.88
C CYS A 358 18.56 -5.11 29.35
N SER A 359 19.08 -3.92 29.62
CA SER A 359 19.17 -3.37 30.97
C SER A 359 17.82 -2.92 31.54
N LEU A 360 16.95 -2.37 30.69
CA LEU A 360 15.64 -1.83 31.10
C LEU A 360 14.56 -2.91 31.22
N PHE A 361 14.53 -3.85 30.27
CA PHE A 361 13.45 -4.83 30.14
C PHE A 361 13.89 -6.26 30.45
N GLY A 362 15.18 -6.51 30.69
CA GLY A 362 15.68 -7.84 31.02
C GLY A 362 15.73 -8.82 29.85
N TYR A 363 15.72 -8.33 28.60
CA TYR A 363 15.81 -9.16 27.40
C TYR A 363 16.92 -8.73 26.45
N LYS A 364 17.77 -9.68 26.09
CA LYS A 364 18.72 -9.55 24.98
C LYS A 364 17.98 -9.82 23.67
N ILE A 365 17.90 -8.79 22.82
CA ILE A 365 17.17 -8.84 21.55
C ILE A 365 18.16 -9.04 20.39
N VAL A 366 17.95 -10.09 19.61
CA VAL A 366 18.69 -10.39 18.37
C VAL A 366 17.72 -10.39 17.20
N MET A 367 18.16 -9.89 16.05
CA MET A 367 17.38 -9.83 14.82
C MET A 367 18.06 -10.70 13.78
N ASN A 368 17.31 -11.63 13.18
CA ASN A 368 17.74 -12.51 12.11
C ASN A 368 16.76 -12.41 10.95
N ASP A 369 17.26 -12.25 9.74
CA ASP A 369 16.43 -12.34 8.54
C ASP A 369 16.22 -13.81 8.20
N GLN A 370 14.96 -14.23 8.13
CA GLN A 370 14.55 -15.58 7.78
C GLN A 370 13.67 -15.50 6.54
N GLN A 371 13.69 -16.54 5.72
CA GLN A 371 12.76 -16.68 4.61
C GLN A 371 11.76 -17.75 5.00
N GLN A 372 10.47 -17.39 5.05
CA GLN A 372 9.42 -18.37 5.31
C GLN A 372 9.39 -19.40 4.16
N SER A 373 8.78 -20.56 4.41
CA SER A 373 8.63 -21.64 3.42
C SER A 373 7.85 -21.25 2.15
N ASN A 374 7.18 -20.10 2.16
CA ASN A 374 6.46 -19.47 1.05
C ASN A 374 7.31 -18.46 0.24
N GLY A 375 8.59 -18.26 0.61
CA GLY A 375 9.50 -17.34 -0.05
C GLY A 375 9.43 -15.87 0.42
N ILE A 376 8.53 -15.54 1.37
CA ILE A 376 8.37 -14.18 1.90
C ILE A 376 9.49 -13.88 2.90
N PRO A 377 10.20 -12.73 2.78
CA PRO A 377 11.20 -12.32 3.76
C PRO A 377 10.50 -11.90 5.06
N VAL A 378 10.89 -12.53 6.16
CA VAL A 378 10.35 -12.24 7.49
C VAL A 378 11.49 -11.94 8.44
N THR A 379 11.35 -10.87 9.22
CA THR A 379 12.34 -10.50 10.22
C THR A 379 12.01 -11.22 11.52
N ARG A 380 12.88 -12.13 11.95
CA ARG A 380 12.74 -12.85 13.21
C ARG A 380 13.47 -12.14 14.33
N PHE A 381 12.75 -11.83 15.41
CA PHE A 381 13.29 -11.32 16.65
C PHE A 381 13.42 -12.43 17.69
N ILE A 382 14.61 -12.59 18.24
CA ILE A 382 14.91 -13.55 19.30
C ILE A 382 15.12 -12.78 20.60
N LEU A 383 14.31 -13.08 21.59
CA LEU A 383 14.36 -12.51 22.94
C LEU A 383 14.90 -13.58 23.90
N GLN A 384 16.08 -13.33 24.45
CA GLN A 384 16.66 -14.16 25.51
C GLN A 384 16.59 -13.40 26.83
N SER A 385 15.97 -13.99 27.86
CA SER A 385 15.90 -13.34 29.18
C SER A 385 17.28 -13.28 29.82
N VAL A 386 17.58 -12.21 30.56
CA VAL A 386 18.80 -12.12 31.40
C VAL A 386 18.78 -13.13 32.55
N TYR A 387 17.60 -13.67 32.87
CA TYR A 387 17.41 -14.68 33.90
C TYR A 387 17.41 -16.11 33.34
N ALA A 388 17.59 -16.27 32.03
CA ALA A 388 17.62 -17.58 31.38
C ALA A 388 18.67 -18.51 32.01
N GLN A 389 18.31 -19.77 32.21
CA GLN A 389 19.21 -20.79 32.77
C GLN A 389 20.01 -21.52 31.71
N SER A 390 19.51 -21.57 30.48
CA SER A 390 20.19 -22.15 29.31
C SER A 390 20.04 -21.26 28.07
N ASP A 391 20.87 -21.52 27.06
CA ASP A 391 20.78 -20.83 25.76
C ASP A 391 19.54 -21.24 24.94
N ASP A 392 18.83 -22.28 25.37
CA ASP A 392 17.62 -22.78 24.74
C ASP A 392 16.36 -22.02 25.22
N GLU A 393 16.44 -21.29 26.34
CA GLU A 393 15.35 -20.45 26.87
C GLU A 393 15.24 -19.12 26.10
N LYS A 394 14.88 -19.23 24.84
CA LYS A 394 14.70 -18.10 23.91
C LYS A 394 13.27 -18.05 23.39
N LEU A 395 12.72 -16.84 23.33
CA LEU A 395 11.46 -16.55 22.67
C LEU A 395 11.73 -16.08 21.25
N GLU A 396 11.01 -16.63 20.29
CA GLU A 396 11.14 -16.26 18.88
C GLU A 396 9.85 -15.60 18.39
N PHE A 397 9.98 -14.47 17.71
CA PHE A 397 8.87 -13.71 17.16
C PHE A 397 9.12 -13.37 15.70
N ASP A 398 8.17 -13.67 14.83
CA ASP A 398 8.18 -13.27 13.44
C ASP A 398 7.47 -11.93 13.27
N TYR A 399 8.17 -10.95 12.70
CA TYR A 399 7.63 -9.62 12.39
C TYR A 399 7.35 -9.52 10.89
N GLU A 400 6.07 -9.32 10.56
CA GLU A 400 5.59 -9.22 9.19
C GLU A 400 4.57 -8.09 9.10
N SER A 401 4.85 -7.09 8.23
CA SER A 401 3.89 -6.03 7.88
C SER A 401 3.23 -5.32 9.08
N GLY A 402 3.98 -5.10 10.17
CA GLY A 402 3.48 -4.45 11.38
C GLY A 402 2.83 -5.39 12.41
N SER A 403 2.68 -6.68 12.08
CA SER A 403 2.23 -7.72 13.00
C SER A 403 3.42 -8.49 13.58
N THR A 404 3.34 -8.84 14.86
CA THR A 404 4.36 -9.64 15.57
C THR A 404 3.73 -10.91 16.09
N ASN A 405 4.18 -12.07 15.59
CA ASN A 405 3.63 -13.37 15.93
C ASN A 405 4.67 -14.22 16.67
N ILE A 406 4.27 -14.91 17.74
CA ILE A 406 5.16 -15.83 18.46
C ILE A 406 5.37 -17.12 17.66
N VAL A 407 6.61 -17.56 17.56
CA VAL A 407 7.02 -18.81 16.92
C VAL A 407 7.13 -19.90 17.98
N VAL A 408 6.55 -21.06 17.69
CA VAL A 408 6.59 -22.22 18.58
C VAL A 408 7.96 -22.90 18.47
N ASN A 409 8.61 -23.07 19.60
CA ASN A 409 9.91 -23.75 19.77
C ASN A 409 9.89 -24.60 21.05
N ASP A 410 10.98 -25.29 21.36
CA ASP A 410 11.04 -26.21 22.51
C ASP A 410 10.73 -25.52 23.84
N TYR A 411 11.19 -24.28 24.02
CA TYR A 411 10.94 -23.50 25.23
C TYR A 411 9.48 -23.05 25.35
N THR A 412 8.89 -22.49 24.29
CA THR A 412 7.48 -22.06 24.28
C THR A 412 6.49 -23.22 24.29
N SER A 413 6.94 -24.42 23.91
CA SER A 413 6.16 -25.66 24.01
C SER A 413 6.10 -26.24 25.43
N GLN A 414 6.94 -25.76 26.35
CA GLN A 414 6.87 -26.18 27.75
C GLN A 414 5.52 -25.79 28.36
N GLN A 415 4.94 -26.67 29.17
CA GLN A 415 3.56 -26.51 29.65
C GLN A 415 3.30 -25.18 30.38
N GLU A 416 4.27 -24.70 31.16
CA GLU A 416 4.17 -23.44 31.90
C GLU A 416 4.14 -22.23 30.96
N ILE A 417 5.05 -22.20 29.98
CA ILE A 417 5.17 -21.11 29.01
C ILE A 417 4.02 -21.12 28.01
N ALA A 418 3.64 -22.29 27.51
CA ALA A 418 2.52 -22.47 26.59
C ALA A 418 1.21 -21.91 27.17
N ARG A 419 0.93 -22.16 28.47
CA ARG A 419 -0.22 -21.58 29.17
C ARG A 419 -0.17 -20.05 29.20
N GLN A 420 1.00 -19.47 29.44
CA GLN A 420 1.18 -18.01 29.44
C GLN A 420 1.01 -17.42 28.05
N VAL A 421 1.51 -18.09 27.01
CA VAL A 421 1.30 -17.69 25.61
C VAL A 421 -0.18 -17.68 25.26
N ASP A 422 -0.93 -18.73 25.63
CA ASP A 422 -2.37 -18.79 25.38
C ASP A 422 -3.14 -17.66 26.10
N ILE A 423 -2.78 -17.36 27.35
CA ILE A 423 -3.44 -16.30 28.12
C ILE A 423 -3.07 -14.93 27.55
N TYR A 424 -1.78 -14.60 27.49
CA TYR A 424 -1.34 -13.24 27.23
C TYR A 424 -1.29 -12.89 25.75
N ILE A 425 -0.88 -13.83 24.89
CA ILE A 425 -0.76 -13.58 23.45
C ILE A 425 -2.07 -13.91 22.76
N ARG A 426 -2.64 -15.11 22.93
CA ARG A 426 -3.85 -15.50 22.16
C ARG A 426 -5.12 -14.83 22.66
N ARG A 427 -5.34 -14.75 23.98
CA ARG A 427 -6.58 -14.16 24.54
C ARG A 427 -6.51 -12.65 24.70
N THR A 428 -5.39 -12.10 25.18
CA THR A 428 -5.28 -10.66 25.44
C THR A 428 -4.50 -9.88 24.40
N ASN A 429 -3.89 -10.55 23.41
CA ASN A 429 -3.09 -9.93 22.34
C ASN A 429 -2.03 -8.93 22.86
N SER A 430 -1.32 -9.30 23.94
CA SER A 430 -0.38 -8.42 24.63
C SER A 430 0.95 -9.13 24.90
N ILE A 431 1.89 -8.95 23.96
CA ILE A 431 3.29 -9.37 24.11
C ILE A 431 3.97 -8.66 25.31
N PRO A 432 3.73 -7.35 25.57
CA PRO A 432 4.30 -6.70 26.76
C PRO A 432 3.83 -7.34 28.08
N ALA A 433 2.54 -7.70 28.18
CA ALA A 433 2.04 -8.38 29.39
C ALA A 433 2.65 -9.77 29.57
N PHE A 434 2.79 -10.53 28.48
CA PHE A 434 3.46 -11.84 28.47
C PHE A 434 4.90 -11.75 28.97
N THR A 435 5.70 -10.88 28.35
CA THR A 435 7.13 -10.73 28.67
C THR A 435 7.35 -10.16 30.08
N ALA A 436 6.51 -9.25 30.56
CA ALA A 436 6.57 -8.76 31.94
C ALA A 436 6.30 -9.88 32.95
N ASN A 437 5.24 -10.69 32.74
CA ASN A 437 4.93 -11.81 33.63
C ASN A 437 6.05 -12.85 33.65
N LEU A 438 6.57 -13.22 32.48
CA LEU A 438 7.67 -14.16 32.35
C LEU A 438 8.94 -13.66 33.04
N THR A 439 9.24 -12.36 32.93
CA THR A 439 10.38 -11.74 33.61
C THR A 439 10.24 -11.86 35.12
N MET A 440 9.06 -11.53 35.67
CA MET A 440 8.79 -11.62 37.10
C MET A 440 8.92 -13.06 37.61
N GLU A 441 8.39 -14.03 36.87
CA GLU A 441 8.46 -15.44 37.26
C GLU A 441 9.90 -15.97 37.19
N SER A 442 10.65 -15.63 36.14
CA SER A 442 12.06 -16.03 35.98
C SER A 442 12.94 -15.41 37.07
N PHE A 443 12.68 -14.15 37.41
CA PHE A 443 13.35 -13.46 38.52
C PHE A 443 13.06 -14.14 39.88
N ASN A 444 11.79 -14.49 40.13
CA ASN A 444 11.39 -15.18 41.36
C ASN A 444 12.02 -16.58 41.46
N LYS A 445 12.00 -17.36 40.37
CA LYS A 445 12.66 -18.68 40.31
C LYS A 445 14.15 -18.58 40.63
N ARG A 446 14.82 -17.52 40.16
CA ARG A 446 16.24 -17.26 40.45
C ARG A 446 16.52 -16.70 41.85
N SER A 447 15.57 -16.01 42.46
CA SER A 447 15.72 -15.42 43.81
C SER A 447 15.41 -16.41 44.94
N ILE A 448 14.79 -17.55 44.62
CA ILE A 448 14.41 -18.60 45.57
C ILE A 448 15.43 -19.76 45.58
N CYS A 449 16.36 -19.81 44.61
CA CYS A 449 17.58 -20.63 44.66
C CYS A 449 18.73 -19.80 45.22
#